data_AF-A0A0R1HAA7-F1
#
_entry.id   AF-A0A0R1HAA7-F1
#
_cell.length_a   1.000
_cell.length_b   1.000
_cell.length_c   1.000
_cell.angle_alpha   90.00
_cell.angle_beta   90.00
_cell.angle_gamma   90.00
#
_symmetry.space_group_name_H-M   'P 1'
#
loop_
_entity.id
_entity.type
_entity.pdbx_description
1 polymer ?
#
loop_
_entity_poly.entity_id
_entity_poly.type
_entity_poly.pdbx_seq_one_letter_code
_entity_poly.pdbx_strand_id
1 'polypeptide(L)'
;MAYTPNEWKDGDVITAAKLNALEQGVSAAKDGATGAKGDPGTDGKDGATGATGTSVTALALATDADGKVTGGTATMSDGSTVAITISTATA
;
A
#
# COMPACT_ATOMS: atom_id res chain seq x y z
N MET A 1 10.66 8.34 43.94
CA MET A 1 12.05 8.74 43.66
C MET A 1 12.67 7.72 42.72
N ALA A 2 13.43 8.14 41.71
CA ALA A 2 14.28 7.22 40.96
C ALA A 2 15.35 6.65 41.91
N TYR A 3 15.66 5.35 41.79
CA TYR A 3 16.75 4.72 42.54
C TYR A 3 18.09 5.33 42.12
N THR A 4 18.92 5.72 43.08
CA THR A 4 20.31 6.16 42.85
C THR A 4 21.25 5.01 43.19
N PRO A 5 21.97 4.42 42.22
CA PRO A 5 22.91 3.34 42.47
C PRO A 5 24.05 3.76 43.41
N ASN A 6 24.44 2.86 44.31
CA ASN A 6 25.66 3.03 45.10
C ASN A 6 26.89 2.69 44.27
N GLU A 7 27.93 3.53 44.35
CA GLU A 7 29.26 3.21 43.86
C GLU A 7 30.03 2.46 44.96
N TRP A 8 30.49 1.24 44.68
CA TRP A 8 31.20 0.39 45.65
C TRP A 8 32.70 0.40 45.39
N LYS A 9 33.49 0.42 46.47
CA LYS A 9 34.96 0.31 46.45
C LYS A 9 35.41 -0.86 47.31
N ASP A 10 36.59 -1.40 47.03
CA ASP A 10 37.16 -2.48 47.82
C ASP A 10 37.33 -2.05 49.28
N GLY A 11 36.89 -2.92 50.19
CA GLY A 11 36.85 -2.64 51.63
C GLY A 11 35.58 -1.94 52.11
N ASP A 12 34.63 -1.61 51.23
CA ASP A 12 33.33 -1.06 51.65
C ASP A 12 32.50 -2.08 52.43
N VAL A 13 31.91 -1.61 53.53
CA VAL A 13 30.96 -2.39 54.31
C VAL A 13 29.58 -2.34 53.67
N ILE A 14 28.98 -3.52 53.47
CA ILE A 14 27.59 -3.68 53.04
C ILE A 14 26.69 -3.48 54.26
N THR A 15 25.84 -2.45 54.22
CA THR A 15 24.88 -2.17 55.29
C THR A 15 23.47 -2.54 54.86
N ALA A 16 22.59 -2.76 55.83
CA ALA A 16 21.17 -2.97 55.58
C ALA A 16 20.55 -1.85 54.73
N ALA A 17 20.96 -0.59 54.94
CA ALA A 17 20.51 0.54 54.13
C ALA A 17 20.92 0.40 52.65
N LYS A 18 22.18 0.01 52.37
CA LYS A 18 22.67 -0.20 51.00
C LYS A 18 21.99 -1.41 50.34
N LEU A 19 21.70 -2.46 51.12
CA LEU A 19 20.97 -3.64 50.63
C LEU A 19 19.52 -3.31 50.29
N ASN A 20 18.81 -2.64 51.20
CA ASN A 20 17.42 -2.20 50.97
C ASN A 20 17.31 -1.25 49.77
N ALA A 21 18.31 -0.41 49.53
CA ALA A 21 18.35 0.46 48.36
C ALA A 21 18.48 -0.36 47.07
N LEU A 22 19.37 -1.35 47.04
CA LEU A 22 19.54 -2.24 45.89
C LEU A 22 18.26 -3.02 45.60
N GLU A 23 17.59 -3.56 46.62
CA GLU A 23 16.31 -4.27 46.47
C GLU A 23 15.22 -3.37 45.87
N GLN A 24 15.14 -2.10 46.31
CA GLN A 24 14.23 -1.12 45.72
C GLN A 24 14.56 -0.83 44.27
N GLY A 25 15.84 -0.69 43.92
CA GLY A 25 16.29 -0.48 42.54
C GLY A 25 15.96 -1.66 41.63
N VAL A 26 16.18 -2.89 42.10
CA VAL A 26 15.86 -4.12 41.37
C VAL A 26 14.36 -4.30 41.18
N SER A 27 13.55 -4.00 42.21
CA SER A 27 12.09 -4.03 42.08
C SER A 27 11.60 -3.02 41.04
N ALA A 28 12.09 -1.77 41.11
CA ALA A 28 11.72 -0.72 40.16
C ALA A 28 12.13 -1.04 38.72
N ALA A 29 13.25 -1.73 38.52
CA ALA A 29 13.68 -2.19 37.19
C ALA A 29 12.80 -3.32 36.64
N LYS A 30 12.30 -4.21 37.51
CA LYS A 30 11.33 -5.26 37.13
C LYS A 30 9.99 -4.66 36.69
N ASP A 31 9.62 -3.54 37.30
CA ASP A 31 8.39 -2.80 36.99
C ASP A 31 8.54 -1.85 35.80
N GLY A 32 9.69 -1.87 35.12
CA GLY A 32 9.92 -1.14 33.88
C GLY A 32 8.85 -1.52 32.87
N ALA A 33 7.89 -0.63 32.65
CA ALA A 33 6.74 -0.89 31.80
C ALA A 33 7.23 -1.29 30.40
N THR A 34 6.79 -2.45 29.91
CA THR A 34 6.85 -2.77 28.49
C THR A 34 6.27 -1.58 27.74
N GLY A 35 7.07 -1.00 26.82
CA GLY A 35 6.63 0.14 26.03
C GLY A 35 5.30 -0.15 25.36
N ALA A 36 4.45 0.87 25.24
CA ALA A 36 3.17 0.71 24.55
C ALA A 36 3.42 0.13 23.16
N LYS A 37 2.56 -0.82 22.75
CA LYS A 37 2.55 -1.29 21.37
C LYS A 37 2.37 -0.08 20.46
N GLY A 38 3.21 0.06 19.44
CA GLY A 38 3.06 1.12 18.45
C GLY A 38 1.69 1.06 17.77
N ASP A 39 1.20 2.21 17.34
CA ASP A 39 -0.07 2.30 16.64
C ASP A 39 -0.04 1.47 15.34
N PRO A 40 -1.18 0.90 14.92
CA PRO A 40 -1.30 0.30 13.60
C PRO A 40 -0.88 1.30 12.50
N GLY A 41 -0.30 0.78 11.41
CA GLY A 41 -0.04 1.59 10.23
C GLY A 41 -1.34 2.15 9.64
N THR A 42 -1.23 3.27 8.93
CA THR A 42 -2.34 3.83 8.16
C THR A 42 -2.66 2.94 6.97
N ASP A 43 -3.92 2.91 6.55
CA ASP A 43 -4.34 2.25 5.33
C ASP A 43 -3.57 2.77 4.11
N GLY A 44 -3.38 1.89 3.13
CA GLY A 44 -2.83 2.27 1.83
C GLY A 44 -3.72 3.27 1.11
N LYS A 45 -3.15 4.04 0.18
CA LYS A 45 -3.96 4.90 -0.68
C LYS A 45 -4.78 4.07 -1.65
N ASP A 46 -5.97 4.57 -1.99
CA ASP A 46 -6.79 4.03 -3.06
C ASP A 46 -6.02 3.99 -4.39
N GLY A 47 -6.38 3.02 -5.23
CA GLY A 47 -5.88 2.93 -6.60
C GLY A 47 -6.31 4.13 -7.44
N ALA A 48 -5.54 4.42 -8.49
CA ALA A 48 -5.90 5.47 -9.44
C ALA A 48 -7.19 5.12 -10.20
N THR A 49 -8.00 6.13 -10.50
CA THR A 49 -9.15 5.99 -11.40
C THR A 49 -8.70 5.50 -12.78
N GLY A 50 -9.43 4.56 -13.35
CA GLY A 50 -9.19 4.07 -14.71
C GLY A 50 -9.38 5.16 -15.79
N ALA A 51 -8.75 4.98 -16.95
CA ALA A 51 -8.92 5.88 -18.07
C ALA A 51 -10.35 5.84 -18.64
N THR A 52 -10.84 6.99 -19.13
CA THR A 52 -12.11 7.07 -19.87
C THR A 52 -12.00 6.28 -21.17
N GLY A 53 -12.99 5.44 -21.47
CA GLY A 53 -13.06 4.71 -22.74
C GLY A 53 -13.38 5.62 -23.94
N THR A 54 -12.93 5.21 -25.12
CA THR A 54 -13.26 5.88 -26.40
C THR A 54 -14.55 5.31 -27.00
N SER A 55 -15.36 6.16 -27.62
CA SER A 55 -16.58 5.76 -28.34
C SER A 55 -16.41 5.91 -29.85
N VAL A 56 -17.23 5.22 -30.65
CA VAL A 56 -17.26 5.38 -32.11
C VAL A 56 -18.06 6.63 -32.47
N THR A 57 -17.52 7.47 -33.35
CA THR A 57 -18.14 8.73 -33.81
C THR A 57 -18.58 8.67 -35.26
N ALA A 58 -17.92 7.88 -36.10
CA ALA A 58 -18.28 7.70 -37.51
C ALA A 58 -17.90 6.32 -38.04
N LEU A 59 -18.61 5.88 -39.08
CA LEU A 59 -18.29 4.68 -39.84
C LEU A 59 -18.22 5.00 -41.34
N ALA A 60 -17.20 4.50 -42.00
CA ALA A 60 -17.12 4.41 -43.46
C ALA A 60 -17.12 2.92 -43.84
N LEU A 61 -18.10 2.49 -44.64
CA LEU A 61 -18.22 1.10 -45.08
C LEU A 61 -17.72 0.97 -46.51
N ALA A 62 -17.01 -0.13 -46.78
CA ALA A 62 -16.59 -0.51 -48.12
C ALA A 62 -17.55 -1.58 -48.64
N THR A 63 -18.03 -1.41 -49.87
CA THR A 63 -18.83 -2.41 -50.59
C THR A 63 -18.13 -2.89 -51.83
N ASP A 64 -18.40 -4.12 -52.25
CA ASP A 64 -18.01 -4.60 -53.58
C ASP A 64 -18.95 -4.08 -54.68
N ALA A 65 -18.72 -4.53 -55.92
CA ALA A 65 -19.50 -4.13 -57.09
C ALA A 65 -20.98 -4.58 -57.02
N ASP A 66 -21.27 -5.61 -56.22
CA ASP A 66 -22.63 -6.13 -56.01
C ASP A 66 -23.33 -5.45 -54.81
N GLY A 67 -22.63 -4.51 -54.14
CA GLY A 67 -23.14 -3.77 -52.99
C GLY A 67 -22.99 -4.49 -51.65
N LYS A 68 -22.28 -5.62 -51.59
CA LYS A 68 -22.03 -6.35 -50.34
C LYS A 68 -20.91 -5.66 -49.55
N VAL A 69 -21.11 -5.50 -48.25
CA VAL A 69 -20.10 -4.92 -47.36
C VAL A 69 -18.91 -5.88 -47.22
N THR A 70 -17.72 -5.41 -47.56
CA THR A 70 -16.46 -6.18 -47.51
C THR A 70 -15.52 -5.71 -46.41
N GLY A 71 -15.78 -4.54 -45.82
CA GLY A 71 -14.96 -3.96 -44.76
C GLY A 71 -15.41 -2.57 -44.38
N GLY A 72 -14.57 -1.86 -43.64
CA GLY A 72 -14.80 -0.46 -43.33
C GLY A 72 -13.75 0.12 -42.39
N THR A 73 -14.00 1.34 -41.94
CA THR A 73 -13.21 2.02 -40.91
C THR A 73 -14.16 2.67 -39.91
N ALA A 74 -13.90 2.47 -38.63
CA ALA A 74 -14.54 3.20 -37.53
C ALA A 74 -13.62 4.33 -37.09
N THR A 75 -14.18 5.54 -36.95
CA THR A 75 -13.50 6.67 -36.32
C THR A 75 -13.90 6.73 -34.86
N MET A 76 -12.91 6.85 -33.98
CA MET A 76 -13.09 6.93 -32.53
C MET A 76 -13.22 8.39 -32.07
N SER A 77 -13.69 8.59 -30.84
CA SER A 77 -13.88 9.90 -30.21
C SER A 77 -12.58 10.66 -29.98
N ASP A 78 -11.44 9.96 -29.96
CA ASP A 78 -10.09 10.55 -29.89
C ASP A 78 -9.50 10.84 -31.29
N GLY A 79 -10.27 10.63 -32.36
CA GLY A 79 -9.85 10.83 -33.75
C GLY A 79 -9.03 9.69 -34.34
N SER A 80 -8.70 8.66 -33.55
CA SER A 80 -8.06 7.45 -34.08
C SER A 80 -9.03 6.67 -34.98
N THR A 81 -8.49 5.78 -35.82
CA THR A 81 -9.29 4.94 -36.71
C THR A 81 -8.95 3.47 -36.52
N VAL A 82 -9.97 2.62 -36.63
CA VAL A 82 -9.85 1.17 -36.52
C VAL A 82 -10.49 0.51 -37.74
N ALA A 83 -9.80 -0.47 -38.32
CA ALA A 83 -10.33 -1.23 -39.46
C ALA A 83 -11.47 -2.16 -39.01
N ILE A 84 -12.55 -2.18 -39.78
CA ILE A 84 -13.65 -3.12 -39.61
C ILE A 84 -13.42 -4.28 -40.57
N THR A 85 -13.24 -5.48 -40.03
CA THR A 85 -13.08 -6.72 -40.80
C THR A 85 -14.39 -7.49 -40.86
N ILE A 86 -14.84 -7.85 -42.05
CA ILE A 86 -16.01 -8.70 -42.24
C ILE A 86 -15.56 -10.16 -42.39
N SER A 87 -16.07 -11.03 -41.53
CA SER A 87 -15.94 -12.49 -41.68
C SER A 87 -17.31 -13.04 -42.03
N THR A 88 -17.47 -13.60 -43.23
CA THR A 88 -18.73 -14.26 -43.63
C THR A 88 -18.67 -15.73 -43.26
N ALA A 89 -19.63 -16.20 -42.47
CA ALA A 89 -19.88 -17.62 -42.33
C ALA A 89 -20.41 -18.15 -43.68
N THR A 90 -19.86 -19.26 -44.16
CA THR A 90 -20.42 -19.98 -45.31
C THR A 90 -21.79 -20.52 -44.92
N ALA A 91 -22.81 -20.21 -45.73
CA ALA A 91 -24.17 -20.73 -45.54
C ALA A 91 -24.27 -22.22 -45.91
#